data_AF-A0A916B9A9-F1
#
_entry.id   AF-A0A916B9A9-F1
#
_cell.length_a   1.000
_cell.length_b   1.000
_cell.length_c   1.000
_cell.angle_alpha   90.00
_cell.angle_beta   90.00
_cell.angle_gamma   90.00
#
_symmetry.space_group_name_H-M   'P 1'
#
loop_
_entity.id
_entity.type
_entity.pdbx_description
1 polymer ?
#
loop_
_entity_poly.entity_id
_entity_poly.type
_entity_poly.pdbx_seq_one_letter_code
_entity_poly.pdbx_strand_id
1 'polypeptide(L)'
;MPISYALRTQKDFNEVFQLDKFRGRHTHWKPYIAQLLGFDSQLVTDSFELTKQVDELEQAISAVRTELLGVDTDLDAIEGLLTLRSQEGETLATRIREFDFRLADSGVNKELVDELDGQIADTNQQRYYLSTNRAKIVRSLEKQTISFDPEQAVQLFEEAGQTFPDQIRKTYDDLIRFNRAISKERKGYLAAELKTLDAEMGAVEKRLEDLNRRRTEALAFLRDADSIEKYRTLNGRLVDLRTEIERLQDQRQAFRHLRERQREQRQLQEQRNQVQQQIEDNIAAEASAEQSRYKAIRGYLNEFTRQVLDRGALLRTYLNQEGNIEFAAEYLGADGKPSSEDQGKTYRQLLCAAFDLAVARAMLDAPYIRFLYHDGLLEGLDDRKKLNLIATIRRFATFGIQQIVTVIDSDLPTDETGKRITFQDDEIVLTLHDEDDTGRLFRMPPW
;
A
#
# COMPACT_ATOMS: atom_id res chain seq x y z
N MET A 1 18.11 -9.45 10.96
CA MET A 1 16.93 -10.23 11.40
C MET A 1 17.27 -11.45 12.26
N PRO A 2 18.25 -12.31 11.93
CA PRO A 2 18.50 -13.53 12.70
C PRO A 2 18.75 -13.31 14.20
N ILE A 3 19.60 -12.34 14.53
CA ILE A 3 19.89 -11.98 15.93
C ILE A 3 18.60 -11.55 16.66
N SER A 4 17.70 -10.85 15.99
CA SER A 4 16.44 -10.43 16.60
C SER A 4 15.59 -11.60 17.06
N TYR A 5 15.54 -12.70 16.30
CA TYR A 5 14.80 -13.93 16.64
C TYR A 5 15.53 -14.80 17.65
N ALA A 6 16.84 -14.63 17.80
CA ALA A 6 17.60 -15.23 18.90
C ALA A 6 17.43 -14.47 20.22
N LEU A 7 16.81 -13.29 20.22
CA LEU A 7 16.68 -12.42 21.39
C LEU A 7 15.21 -12.02 21.61
N ARG A 8 14.50 -12.77 22.46
CA ARG A 8 13.14 -12.44 22.89
C ARG A 8 13.12 -11.74 24.24
N THR A 9 12.63 -10.51 24.21
CA THR A 9 12.24 -9.75 25.40
C THR A 9 10.82 -10.11 25.82
N GLN A 10 10.37 -9.68 27.01
CA GLN A 10 9.00 -9.93 27.45
C GLN A 10 7.90 -9.49 26.44
N LYS A 11 8.15 -8.44 25.66
CA LYS A 11 7.20 -7.94 24.64
C LYS A 11 7.12 -8.82 23.39
N ASP A 12 8.18 -9.58 23.12
CA ASP A 12 8.29 -10.44 21.94
C ASP A 12 7.55 -11.77 22.10
N PHE A 13 6.97 -12.06 23.27
CA PHE A 13 6.19 -13.29 23.52
C PHE A 13 4.72 -13.19 23.16
N ASN A 14 4.24 -12.05 22.64
CA ASN A 14 2.85 -11.92 22.23
C ASN A 14 2.54 -12.74 20.97
N GLU A 15 3.53 -12.89 20.08
CA GLU A 15 3.40 -13.51 18.77
C GLU A 15 4.55 -14.48 18.51
N VAL A 16 4.24 -15.67 17.99
CA VAL A 16 5.25 -16.72 17.76
C VAL A 16 6.18 -16.34 16.61
N PHE A 17 5.64 -15.73 15.54
CA PHE A 17 6.40 -15.48 14.32
C PHE A 17 6.78 -14.02 14.10
N GLN A 18 5.96 -13.07 14.58
CA GLN A 18 6.20 -11.64 14.39
C GLN A 18 6.71 -11.02 15.70
N LEU A 19 8.00 -10.71 15.75
CA LEU A 19 8.55 -9.99 16.90
C LEU A 19 7.99 -8.57 16.98
N ASP A 20 7.96 -7.97 18.17
CA ASP A 20 7.40 -6.63 18.40
C ASP A 20 8.13 -5.57 17.55
N LYS A 21 9.46 -5.74 17.43
CA LYS A 21 10.35 -4.90 16.60
C LYS A 21 10.11 -5.02 15.09
N PHE A 22 9.33 -6.00 14.64
CA PHE A 22 8.93 -6.19 13.24
C PHE A 22 7.43 -5.94 13.02
N ARG A 23 6.78 -5.20 13.94
CA ARG A 23 5.43 -4.66 13.70
C ARG A 23 5.43 -3.76 12.46
N GLY A 24 4.43 -3.92 11.61
CA GLY A 24 4.31 -3.19 10.35
C GLY A 24 4.08 -4.13 9.16
N ARG A 25 4.70 -3.81 8.02
CA ARG A 25 4.45 -4.49 6.74
C ARG A 25 4.86 -5.96 6.78
N HIS A 26 3.97 -6.83 6.32
CA HIS A 26 4.18 -8.28 6.23
C HIS A 26 5.43 -8.66 5.42
N THR A 27 5.77 -7.85 4.41
CA THR A 27 6.98 -8.00 3.57
C THR A 27 8.28 -7.99 4.36
N HIS A 28 8.33 -7.35 5.53
CA HIS A 28 9.56 -7.22 6.30
C HIS A 28 9.92 -8.48 7.09
N TRP A 29 8.99 -9.40 7.34
CA TRP A 29 9.22 -10.54 8.23
C TRP A 29 8.74 -11.89 7.66
N LYS A 30 7.65 -11.92 6.89
CA LYS A 30 7.11 -13.18 6.36
C LYS A 30 8.07 -13.92 5.42
N PRO A 31 8.79 -13.26 4.49
CA PRO A 31 9.80 -13.94 3.68
C PRO A 31 10.90 -14.60 4.51
N TYR A 32 11.30 -13.96 5.62
CA TYR A 32 12.32 -14.50 6.50
C TYR A 32 11.83 -15.71 7.30
N ILE A 33 10.60 -15.67 7.82
CA ILE A 33 10.00 -16.86 8.46
C ILE A 33 9.84 -17.99 7.45
N ALA A 34 9.43 -17.68 6.21
CA ALA A 34 9.35 -18.67 5.15
C ALA A 34 10.71 -19.36 4.92
N GLN A 35 11.77 -18.56 4.80
CA GLN A 35 13.15 -19.06 4.67
C GLN A 35 13.59 -19.92 5.86
N LEU A 36 13.26 -19.53 7.09
CA LEU A 36 13.59 -20.29 8.30
C LEU A 36 12.94 -21.67 8.29
N LEU A 37 11.70 -21.73 7.84
CA LEU A 37 10.90 -22.95 7.84
C LEU A 37 11.30 -23.94 6.75
N GLY A 38 11.98 -23.52 5.68
CA GLY A 38 12.28 -24.40 4.55
C GLY A 38 11.77 -23.91 3.20
N PHE A 39 10.89 -22.91 3.20
CA PHE A 39 10.19 -22.47 2.00
C PHE A 39 11.03 -21.52 1.15
N ASP A 40 10.66 -21.41 -0.11
CA ASP A 40 11.25 -20.44 -1.03
C ASP A 40 10.77 -19.02 -0.67
N SER A 41 11.66 -18.26 -0.03
CA SER A 41 11.39 -16.89 0.38
C SER A 41 11.28 -15.92 -0.80
N GLN A 42 11.84 -16.27 -1.97
CA GLN A 42 11.74 -15.42 -3.15
C GLN A 42 10.31 -15.40 -3.66
N LEU A 43 9.64 -16.57 -3.72
CA LEU A 43 8.22 -16.64 -4.10
C LEU A 43 7.34 -15.77 -3.19
N VAL A 44 7.59 -15.80 -1.88
CA VAL A 44 6.85 -14.95 -0.92
C VAL A 44 7.11 -13.47 -1.17
N THR A 45 8.36 -13.10 -1.47
CA THR A 45 8.73 -11.71 -1.79
C THR A 45 8.05 -11.24 -3.08
N ASP A 46 8.11 -12.07 -4.12
CA ASP A 46 7.51 -11.80 -5.44
C ASP A 46 5.99 -11.65 -5.33
N SER A 47 5.32 -12.49 -4.52
CA SER A 47 3.88 -12.39 -4.29
C SER A 47 3.46 -11.04 -3.70
N PHE A 48 4.22 -10.54 -2.71
CA PHE A 48 3.95 -9.22 -2.14
C PHE A 48 4.26 -8.07 -3.10
N GLU A 49 5.34 -8.16 -3.87
CA GLU A 49 5.69 -7.12 -4.85
C GLU A 49 4.65 -7.07 -5.99
N LEU A 50 4.20 -8.23 -6.49
CA LEU A 50 3.12 -8.32 -7.47
C LEU A 50 1.80 -7.75 -6.92
N THR A 51 1.48 -8.05 -5.65
CA THR A 51 0.27 -7.48 -5.00
C THR A 51 0.35 -5.96 -4.97
N LYS A 52 1.49 -5.40 -4.58
CA LYS A 52 1.72 -3.95 -4.57
C LYS A 52 1.61 -3.34 -5.98
N GLN A 53 2.16 -3.99 -7.00
CA GLN A 53 2.05 -3.52 -8.40
C GLN A 53 0.60 -3.54 -8.90
N VAL A 54 -0.17 -4.56 -8.54
CA VAL A 54 -1.61 -4.62 -8.85
C VAL A 54 -2.36 -3.48 -8.18
N ASP A 55 -2.12 -3.23 -6.89
CA ASP A 55 -2.77 -2.14 -6.13
C ASP A 55 -2.44 -0.75 -6.71
N GLU A 56 -1.17 -0.52 -7.08
CA GLU A 56 -0.73 0.74 -7.71
C GLU A 56 -1.41 0.93 -9.09
N LEU A 57 -1.54 -0.14 -9.86
CA LEU A 57 -2.19 -0.10 -11.16
C LEU A 57 -3.71 0.09 -11.06
N GLU A 58 -4.34 -0.49 -10.04
CA GLU A 58 -5.76 -0.25 -9.70
C GLU A 58 -6.03 1.23 -9.39
N GLN A 59 -5.17 1.85 -8.59
CA GLN A 59 -5.26 3.28 -8.30
C GLN A 59 -5.10 4.11 -9.57
N ALA A 60 -4.14 3.76 -10.44
CA ALA A 60 -3.95 4.45 -11.71
C ALA A 60 -5.13 4.27 -12.67
N ILE A 61 -5.74 3.09 -12.74
CA ILE A 61 -6.96 2.83 -13.51
C ILE A 61 -8.13 3.66 -12.98
N SER A 62 -8.28 3.76 -11.66
CA SER A 62 -9.30 4.59 -11.02
C SER A 62 -9.14 6.08 -11.35
N ALA A 63 -7.89 6.57 -11.38
CA ALA A 63 -7.60 7.94 -11.80
C ALA A 63 -8.01 8.21 -13.25
N VAL A 64 -7.69 7.32 -14.19
CA VAL A 64 -8.11 7.46 -15.61
C VAL A 64 -9.64 7.38 -15.76
N ARG A 65 -10.31 6.50 -15.00
CA ARG A 65 -11.79 6.44 -14.98
C ARG A 65 -12.42 7.75 -14.53
N THR A 66 -11.75 8.49 -13.63
CA THR A 66 -12.21 9.81 -13.17
C THR A 66 -12.17 10.84 -14.31
N GLU A 67 -11.23 10.74 -15.24
CA GLU A 67 -11.17 11.62 -16.43
C GLU A 67 -12.32 11.35 -17.41
N LEU A 68 -12.80 10.11 -17.45
CA LEU A 68 -13.92 9.66 -18.28
C LEU A 68 -15.30 9.82 -17.60
N LEU A 69 -15.36 10.40 -16.39
CA LEU A 69 -16.63 10.66 -15.71
C LEU A 69 -17.55 11.56 -16.54
N GLY A 70 -18.77 11.09 -16.80
CA GLY A 70 -19.75 11.79 -17.63
C GLY A 70 -19.67 11.44 -19.12
N VAL A 71 -18.78 10.55 -19.52
CA VAL A 71 -18.78 9.93 -20.85
C VAL A 71 -19.61 8.65 -20.79
N ASP A 72 -20.83 8.69 -21.31
CA ASP A 72 -21.77 7.55 -21.33
C ASP A 72 -21.67 6.73 -22.63
N THR A 73 -20.45 6.63 -23.17
CA THR A 73 -20.17 5.94 -24.43
C THR A 73 -18.91 5.09 -24.30
N ASP A 74 -18.67 4.20 -25.25
CA ASP A 74 -17.46 3.39 -25.32
C ASP A 74 -16.48 3.90 -26.38
N LEU A 75 -15.34 3.23 -26.48
CA LEU A 75 -14.29 3.55 -27.46
C LEU A 75 -14.77 3.40 -28.91
N ASP A 76 -15.63 2.42 -29.19
CA ASP A 76 -16.12 2.16 -30.56
C ASP A 76 -17.04 3.30 -31.02
N ALA A 77 -17.96 3.72 -30.15
CA ALA A 77 -18.81 4.88 -30.38
C ALA A 77 -18.00 6.17 -30.58
N ILE A 78 -16.93 6.38 -29.81
CA ILE A 78 -16.04 7.54 -29.97
C ILE A 78 -15.30 7.52 -31.32
N GLU A 79 -14.78 6.37 -31.75
CA GLU A 79 -14.13 6.25 -33.06
C GLU A 79 -15.14 6.50 -34.21
N GLY A 80 -16.39 6.03 -34.05
CA GLY A 80 -17.48 6.33 -34.97
C GLY A 80 -17.82 7.82 -35.04
N LEU A 81 -18.00 8.47 -33.88
CA LEU A 81 -18.26 9.92 -33.78
C LEU A 81 -17.11 10.74 -34.37
N LEU A 82 -15.86 10.37 -34.09
CA LEU A 82 -14.68 11.01 -34.68
C LEU A 82 -14.70 10.93 -36.20
N THR A 83 -15.04 9.76 -36.75
CA THR A 83 -15.12 9.57 -38.20
C THR A 83 -16.17 10.49 -38.81
N LEU A 84 -17.38 10.51 -38.24
CA LEU A 84 -18.49 11.33 -38.73
C LEU A 84 -18.17 12.83 -38.62
N ARG A 85 -17.71 13.29 -37.45
CA ARG A 85 -17.39 14.70 -37.21
C ARG A 85 -16.22 15.19 -38.06
N SER A 86 -15.21 14.35 -38.27
CA SER A 86 -14.07 14.68 -39.16
C SER A 86 -14.54 14.83 -40.61
N GLN A 87 -15.37 13.93 -41.12
CA GLN A 87 -15.95 14.03 -42.48
C GLN A 87 -16.83 15.27 -42.65
N GLU A 88 -17.68 15.57 -41.66
CA GLU A 88 -18.47 16.80 -41.64
C GLU A 88 -17.56 18.04 -41.69
N GLY A 89 -16.44 18.03 -40.96
CA GLY A 89 -15.50 19.13 -40.88
C GLY A 89 -14.72 19.36 -42.15
N GLU A 90 -14.27 18.29 -42.80
CA GLU A 90 -13.63 18.36 -44.11
C GLU A 90 -14.58 18.89 -45.19
N THR A 91 -15.83 18.42 -45.18
CA THR A 91 -16.87 18.90 -46.10
C THR A 91 -17.13 20.39 -45.91
N LEU A 92 -17.27 20.82 -44.65
CA LEU A 92 -17.51 22.23 -44.30
C LEU A 92 -16.31 23.11 -44.64
N ALA A 93 -15.09 22.65 -44.33
CA ALA A 93 -13.85 23.36 -44.69
C ALA A 93 -13.68 23.50 -46.21
N THR A 94 -14.09 22.50 -46.99
CA THR A 94 -14.07 22.57 -48.45
C THR A 94 -15.09 23.59 -48.97
N ARG A 95 -16.32 23.58 -48.45
CA ARG A 95 -17.33 24.61 -48.79
C ARG A 95 -16.88 26.03 -48.43
N ILE A 96 -16.20 26.20 -47.29
CA ILE A 96 -15.63 27.49 -46.89
C ILE A 96 -14.54 27.93 -47.86
N ARG A 97 -13.63 27.03 -48.29
CA ARG A 97 -12.61 27.33 -49.31
C ARG A 97 -13.20 27.70 -50.67
N GLU A 98 -14.25 27.00 -51.11
CA GLU A 98 -14.97 27.33 -52.35
C GLU A 98 -15.66 28.70 -52.26
N PHE A 99 -16.22 29.02 -51.08
CA PHE A 99 -16.81 30.31 -50.82
C PHE A 99 -15.77 31.42 -50.85
N ASP A 100 -14.64 31.22 -50.18
CA ASP A 100 -13.50 32.13 -50.10
C ASP A 100 -12.88 32.43 -51.49
N PHE A 101 -12.75 31.41 -52.35
CA PHE A 101 -12.34 31.61 -53.74
C PHE A 101 -13.25 32.58 -54.50
N ARG A 102 -14.57 32.53 -54.29
CA ARG A 102 -15.52 33.48 -54.88
C ARG A 102 -15.39 34.89 -54.31
N LEU A 103 -14.91 35.04 -53.07
CA LEU A 103 -14.62 36.33 -52.46
C LEU A 103 -13.37 36.97 -53.06
N ALA A 104 -12.33 36.17 -53.33
CA ALA A 104 -11.09 36.63 -53.95
C ALA A 104 -11.32 37.24 -55.35
N ASP A 105 -12.22 36.66 -56.15
CA ASP A 105 -12.63 37.19 -57.46
C ASP A 105 -13.39 38.52 -57.39
N SER A 106 -13.84 38.95 -56.20
CA SER A 106 -14.62 40.18 -55.97
C SER A 106 -13.81 41.42 -55.55
N GLY A 107 -12.48 41.31 -55.47
CA GLY A 107 -11.58 42.42 -55.11
C GLY A 107 -11.41 42.66 -53.61
N VAL A 108 -11.73 41.66 -52.79
CA VAL A 108 -11.45 41.64 -51.34
C VAL A 108 -9.94 41.51 -51.11
N ASN A 109 -9.39 42.23 -50.11
CA ASN A 109 -7.98 42.10 -49.74
C ASN A 109 -7.73 40.76 -49.03
N LYS A 110 -7.48 39.73 -49.83
CA LYS A 110 -7.30 38.34 -49.40
C LYS A 110 -6.23 38.17 -48.33
N GLU A 111 -5.09 38.85 -48.48
CA GLU A 111 -3.98 38.75 -47.52
C GLU A 111 -4.40 39.25 -46.14
N LEU A 112 -5.20 40.32 -46.06
CA LEU A 112 -5.72 40.85 -44.81
C LEU A 112 -6.75 39.90 -44.16
N VAL A 113 -7.59 39.24 -44.96
CA VAL A 113 -8.59 38.29 -44.45
C VAL A 113 -7.91 37.01 -43.94
N ASP A 114 -6.95 36.48 -44.68
CA ASP A 114 -6.16 35.29 -44.29
C ASP A 114 -5.37 35.56 -42.99
N GLU A 115 -4.78 36.74 -42.85
CA GLU A 115 -4.08 37.16 -41.63
C GLU A 115 -5.04 37.24 -40.43
N LEU A 116 -6.22 37.84 -40.62
CA LEU A 116 -7.22 37.95 -39.56
C LEU A 116 -7.78 36.58 -39.16
N ASP A 117 -7.97 35.67 -40.12
CA ASP A 117 -8.45 34.31 -39.86
C ASP A 117 -7.41 33.48 -39.09
N GLY A 118 -6.13 33.61 -39.42
CA GLY A 118 -5.04 33.04 -38.63
C GLY A 118 -5.04 33.56 -37.19
N GLN A 119 -5.12 34.88 -37.01
CA GLN A 119 -5.16 35.49 -35.68
C GLN A 119 -6.40 35.07 -34.87
N ILE A 120 -7.56 34.91 -35.52
CA ILE A 120 -8.80 34.41 -34.88
C ILE A 120 -8.64 32.95 -34.47
N ALA A 121 -8.02 32.10 -35.31
CA ALA A 121 -7.77 30.71 -34.98
C ALA A 121 -6.85 30.57 -33.75
N ASP A 122 -5.73 31.31 -33.72
CA ASP A 122 -4.79 31.31 -32.60
C ASP A 122 -5.45 31.82 -31.32
N THR A 123 -6.24 32.90 -31.41
CA THR A 123 -6.94 33.48 -30.26
C THR A 123 -8.04 32.55 -29.74
N ASN A 124 -8.71 31.79 -30.60
CA ASN A 124 -9.67 30.76 -30.19
C ASN A 124 -8.99 29.56 -29.50
N GLN A 125 -7.82 29.14 -29.96
CA GLN A 125 -7.02 28.10 -29.30
C GLN A 125 -6.61 28.54 -27.89
N GLN A 126 -6.19 29.80 -27.73
CA GLN A 126 -5.92 30.38 -26.41
C GLN A 126 -7.17 30.38 -25.51
N ARG A 127 -8.33 30.78 -26.05
CA ARG A 127 -9.61 30.76 -25.32
C ARG A 127 -9.95 29.36 -24.81
N TYR A 128 -9.75 28.34 -25.63
CA TYR A 128 -9.99 26.94 -25.26
C TYR A 128 -9.07 26.48 -24.13
N TYR A 129 -7.77 26.77 -24.23
CA TYR A 129 -6.79 26.45 -23.19
C TYR A 129 -7.17 27.08 -21.83
N LEU A 130 -7.50 28.36 -21.84
CA LEU A 130 -7.92 29.09 -20.64
C LEU A 130 -9.23 28.51 -20.05
N SER A 131 -10.22 28.22 -20.88
CA SER A 131 -11.50 27.65 -20.44
C SER A 131 -11.35 26.26 -19.80
N THR A 132 -10.50 25.41 -20.37
CA THR A 132 -10.19 24.08 -19.83
C THR A 132 -9.49 24.18 -18.48
N ASN A 133 -8.49 25.06 -18.35
CA ASN A 133 -7.79 25.30 -17.08
C ASN A 133 -8.72 25.88 -16.01
N ARG A 134 -9.57 26.84 -16.39
CA ARG A 134 -10.62 27.38 -15.52
C ARG A 134 -11.54 26.27 -14.99
N ALA A 135 -12.03 25.37 -15.85
CA ALA A 135 -12.90 24.27 -15.46
C ALA A 135 -12.20 23.25 -14.53
N LYS A 136 -10.88 23.09 -14.63
CA LYS A 136 -10.08 22.27 -13.70
C LYS A 136 -9.96 22.93 -12.32
N ILE A 137 -9.72 24.23 -12.27
CA ILE A 137 -9.62 25.00 -11.03
C ILE A 137 -10.97 25.05 -10.30
N VAL A 138 -12.06 25.34 -11.01
CA VAL A 138 -13.41 25.37 -10.43
C VAL A 138 -13.79 24.02 -9.82
N ARG A 139 -13.57 22.90 -10.54
CA ARG A 139 -13.82 21.55 -10.01
C ARG A 139 -12.94 21.23 -8.80
N SER A 140 -11.70 21.73 -8.78
CA SER A 140 -10.79 21.57 -7.63
C SER A 140 -11.24 22.36 -6.40
N LEU A 141 -11.92 23.50 -6.60
CA LEU A 141 -12.53 24.30 -5.53
C LEU A 141 -13.82 23.65 -4.99
N GLU A 142 -14.61 23.00 -5.84
CA GLU A 142 -15.88 22.33 -5.48
C GLU A 142 -15.70 21.00 -4.73
N LYS A 143 -14.68 20.20 -5.08
CA LYS A 143 -14.46 18.87 -4.47
C LYS A 143 -13.84 18.90 -3.06
N GLN A 144 -13.51 20.06 -2.50
CA GLN A 144 -12.75 20.17 -1.24
C GLN A 144 -13.61 20.27 0.04
N THR A 145 -14.63 19.42 0.15
CA THR A 145 -15.36 19.24 1.42
C THR A 145 -15.02 17.87 1.99
N ILE A 146 -13.83 17.74 2.57
CA ILE A 146 -13.52 16.57 3.41
C ILE A 146 -14.29 16.76 4.72
N SER A 147 -15.42 16.09 4.84
CA SER A 147 -16.18 15.98 6.09
C SER A 147 -15.60 14.82 6.90
N PHE A 148 -14.60 15.09 7.72
CA PHE A 148 -14.13 14.13 8.73
C PHE A 148 -14.71 14.52 10.08
N ASP A 149 -15.39 13.58 10.72
CA ASP A 149 -16.02 13.75 12.03
C ASP A 149 -15.19 13.05 13.12
N PRO A 150 -14.51 13.80 14.00
CA PRO A 150 -13.74 13.24 15.11
C PRO A 150 -14.56 12.35 16.03
N GLU A 151 -15.85 12.63 16.19
CA GLU A 151 -16.70 11.87 17.12
C GLU A 151 -16.98 10.47 16.60
N GLN A 152 -17.17 10.30 15.30
CA GLN A 152 -17.31 8.97 14.67
C GLN A 152 -16.03 8.15 14.78
N ALA A 153 -14.86 8.80 14.65
CA ALA A 153 -13.59 8.12 14.84
C ALA A 153 -13.42 7.66 16.29
N VAL A 154 -13.75 8.50 17.27
CA VAL A 154 -13.71 8.15 18.69
C VAL A 154 -14.64 6.97 19.00
N GLN A 155 -15.88 6.99 18.51
CA GLN A 155 -16.83 5.88 18.68
C GLN A 155 -16.31 4.56 18.09
N LEU A 156 -15.71 4.59 16.90
CA LEU A 156 -15.15 3.41 16.25
C LEU A 156 -13.98 2.80 17.04
N PHE A 157 -13.12 3.64 17.63
CA PHE A 157 -12.01 3.16 18.47
C PHE A 157 -12.48 2.66 19.85
N GLU A 158 -13.56 3.23 20.38
CA GLU A 158 -14.22 2.75 21.60
C GLU A 158 -14.87 1.37 21.36
N GLU A 159 -15.55 1.17 20.22
CA GLU A 159 -16.10 -0.12 19.80
C GLU A 159 -15.02 -1.19 19.56
N ALA A 160 -13.81 -0.77 19.16
CA ALA A 160 -12.64 -1.65 19.00
C ALA A 160 -11.89 -1.93 20.32
N GLY A 161 -12.39 -1.45 21.47
CA GLY A 161 -11.86 -1.78 22.80
C GLY A 161 -10.57 -1.05 23.20
N GLN A 162 -10.18 0.03 22.51
CA GLN A 162 -9.03 0.87 22.88
C GLN A 162 -9.48 2.20 23.49
N THR A 163 -9.11 2.46 24.74
CA THR A 163 -9.45 3.70 25.45
C THR A 163 -8.30 4.71 25.40
N PHE A 164 -8.26 5.58 24.38
CA PHE A 164 -7.37 6.75 24.34
C PHE A 164 -8.06 8.02 23.83
N PRO A 165 -9.18 8.46 24.45
CA PRO A 165 -10.05 9.51 23.91
C PRO A 165 -9.33 10.85 23.69
N ASP A 166 -8.51 11.31 24.63
CA ASP A 166 -7.94 12.67 24.56
C ASP A 166 -6.76 12.82 23.59
N GLN A 167 -5.92 11.79 23.48
CA GLN A 167 -4.70 11.85 22.64
C GLN A 167 -5.05 11.65 21.16
N ILE A 168 -5.99 10.75 20.88
CA ILE A 168 -6.56 10.52 19.55
C ILE A 168 -7.30 11.77 19.10
N ARG A 169 -8.23 12.29 19.90
CA ARG A 169 -9.01 13.50 19.57
C ARG A 169 -8.10 14.69 19.29
N LYS A 170 -7.09 14.94 20.13
CA LYS A 170 -6.14 16.04 19.91
C LYS A 170 -5.32 15.87 18.62
N THR A 171 -4.88 14.65 18.32
CA THR A 171 -4.11 14.34 17.09
C THR A 171 -4.98 14.52 15.84
N TYR A 172 -6.24 14.09 15.88
CA TYR A 172 -7.19 14.29 14.78
C TYR A 172 -7.63 15.75 14.66
N ASP A 173 -7.81 16.48 15.76
CA ASP A 173 -8.08 17.92 15.75
C ASP A 173 -6.89 18.72 15.20
N ASP A 174 -5.66 18.30 15.50
CA ASP A 174 -4.44 18.85 14.90
C ASP A 174 -4.39 18.54 13.39
N LEU A 175 -4.70 17.31 12.98
CA LEU A 175 -4.75 16.89 11.57
C LEU A 175 -5.85 17.64 10.79
N ILE A 176 -7.01 17.87 11.40
CA ILE A 176 -8.12 18.64 10.82
C ILE A 176 -7.75 20.11 10.73
N ARG A 177 -7.10 20.69 11.75
CA ARG A 177 -6.60 22.07 11.68
C ARG A 177 -5.54 22.24 10.61
N PHE A 178 -4.60 21.29 10.50
CA PHE A 178 -3.58 21.28 9.46
C PHE A 178 -4.20 21.15 8.06
N ASN A 179 -5.12 20.20 7.86
CA ASN A 179 -5.85 20.05 6.59
C ASN A 179 -6.69 21.29 6.27
N ARG A 180 -7.35 21.91 7.26
CA ARG A 180 -8.10 23.16 7.08
C ARG A 180 -7.17 24.32 6.72
N ALA A 181 -5.98 24.40 7.33
CA ALA A 181 -4.99 25.43 7.04
C ALA A 181 -4.45 25.30 5.61
N ILE A 182 -4.00 24.10 5.21
CA ILE A 182 -3.56 23.81 3.83
C ILE A 182 -4.69 24.01 2.83
N SER A 183 -5.90 23.56 3.14
CA SER A 183 -7.06 23.75 2.25
C SER A 183 -7.42 25.22 2.10
N LYS A 184 -7.29 26.02 3.16
CA LYS A 184 -7.52 27.48 3.11
C LYS A 184 -6.46 28.18 2.26
N GLU A 185 -5.20 27.82 2.44
CA GLU A 185 -4.09 28.39 1.67
C GLU A 185 -4.21 28.02 0.18
N ARG A 186 -4.46 26.74 -0.11
CA ARG A 186 -4.72 26.23 -1.47
C ARG A 186 -5.94 26.88 -2.12
N LYS A 187 -7.04 27.07 -1.38
CA LYS A 187 -8.20 27.83 -1.87
C LYS A 187 -7.84 29.27 -2.19
N GLY A 188 -6.99 29.91 -1.38
CA GLY A 188 -6.45 31.23 -1.66
C GLY A 188 -5.69 31.29 -2.98
N TYR A 189 -4.76 30.35 -3.20
CA TYR A 189 -4.01 30.25 -4.46
C TYR A 189 -4.92 29.97 -5.65
N LEU A 190 -5.80 28.97 -5.57
CA LEU A 190 -6.71 28.61 -6.65
C LEU A 190 -7.71 29.73 -6.97
N ALA A 191 -8.18 30.48 -5.97
CA ALA A 191 -9.05 31.63 -6.20
C ALA A 191 -8.31 32.82 -6.85
N ALA A 192 -7.05 33.05 -6.47
CA ALA A 192 -6.21 34.05 -7.11
C ALA A 192 -5.89 33.67 -8.57
N GLU A 193 -5.55 32.41 -8.82
CA GLU A 193 -5.31 31.86 -10.16
C GLU A 193 -6.56 31.91 -11.03
N LEU A 194 -7.73 31.56 -10.47
CA LEU A 194 -9.02 31.68 -11.15
C LEU A 194 -9.31 33.14 -11.58
N LYS A 195 -9.02 34.10 -10.69
CA LYS A 195 -9.21 35.53 -10.99
C LYS A 195 -8.29 36.01 -12.12
N THR A 196 -7.05 35.51 -12.17
CA THR A 196 -6.11 35.81 -13.26
C THR A 196 -6.61 35.20 -14.58
N LEU A 197 -7.02 33.94 -14.56
CA LEU A 197 -7.62 33.25 -15.71
C LEU A 197 -8.87 33.95 -16.25
N ASP A 198 -9.78 34.38 -15.37
CA ASP A 198 -10.98 35.13 -15.75
C ASP A 198 -10.63 36.46 -16.42
N ALA A 199 -9.59 37.16 -15.95
CA ALA A 199 -9.12 38.41 -16.56
C ALA A 199 -8.49 38.19 -17.94
N GLU A 200 -7.68 37.13 -18.09
CA GLU A 200 -7.08 36.73 -19.38
C GLU A 200 -8.15 36.31 -20.38
N MET A 201 -9.15 35.53 -19.94
CA MET A 201 -10.30 35.16 -20.78
C MET A 201 -11.06 36.40 -21.27
N GLY A 202 -11.33 37.36 -20.39
CA GLY A 202 -11.98 38.62 -20.79
C GLY A 202 -11.15 39.44 -21.79
N ALA A 203 -9.81 39.39 -21.73
CA ALA A 203 -8.94 40.03 -22.71
C ALA A 203 -8.96 39.30 -24.07
N VAL A 204 -8.95 37.97 -24.06
CA VAL A 204 -9.06 37.11 -25.24
C VAL A 204 -10.41 37.31 -25.94
N GLU A 205 -11.52 37.39 -25.18
CA GLU A 205 -12.85 37.67 -25.72
C GLU A 205 -12.92 39.04 -26.42
N LYS A 206 -12.41 40.10 -25.77
CA LYS A 206 -12.34 41.44 -26.40
C LYS A 206 -11.48 41.45 -27.66
N ARG A 207 -10.38 40.67 -27.68
CA ARG A 207 -9.53 40.55 -28.87
C ARG A 207 -10.25 39.81 -30.00
N LEU A 208 -11.00 38.75 -29.69
CA LEU A 208 -11.84 38.08 -30.68
C LEU A 208 -12.92 39.00 -31.23
N GLU A 209 -13.56 39.83 -30.40
CA GLU A 209 -14.53 40.82 -30.85
C GLU A 209 -13.90 41.83 -31.82
N ASP A 210 -12.72 42.37 -31.50
CA ASP A 210 -12.01 43.32 -32.37
C ASP A 210 -11.57 42.68 -33.69
N LEU A 211 -10.97 41.48 -33.65
CA LEU A 211 -10.55 40.75 -34.85
C LEU A 211 -11.75 40.42 -35.74
N ASN A 212 -12.88 40.00 -35.17
CA ASN A 212 -14.12 39.76 -35.92
C ASN A 212 -14.71 41.03 -36.51
N ARG A 213 -14.63 42.17 -35.81
CA ARG A 213 -15.03 43.48 -36.35
C ARG A 213 -14.14 43.90 -37.52
N ARG A 214 -12.82 43.83 -37.37
CA ARG A 214 -11.86 44.18 -38.45
C ARG A 214 -12.00 43.26 -39.66
N ARG A 215 -12.27 41.97 -39.42
CA ARG A 215 -12.59 41.00 -40.48
C ARG A 215 -13.88 41.37 -41.20
N THR A 216 -14.89 41.83 -40.47
CA THR A 216 -16.14 42.33 -41.04
C THR A 216 -15.92 43.53 -41.95
N GLU A 217 -15.11 44.48 -41.50
CA GLU A 217 -14.75 45.68 -42.26
C GLU A 217 -13.93 45.32 -43.51
N ALA A 218 -12.99 44.38 -43.41
CA ALA A 218 -12.22 43.87 -44.55
C ALA A 218 -13.10 43.15 -45.60
N LEU A 219 -14.21 42.57 -45.16
CA LEU A 219 -15.20 41.91 -46.01
C LEU A 219 -16.30 42.86 -46.52
N ALA A 220 -16.30 44.14 -46.13
CA ALA A 220 -17.35 45.10 -46.48
C ALA A 220 -17.46 45.42 -47.99
N PHE A 221 -16.46 45.04 -48.81
CA PHE A 221 -16.51 45.10 -50.27
C PHE A 221 -17.43 44.05 -50.91
N LEU A 222 -17.90 43.07 -50.12
CA LEU A 222 -18.92 42.12 -50.57
C LEU A 222 -20.27 42.83 -50.66
N ARG A 223 -20.74 43.00 -51.90
CA ARG A 223 -21.98 43.71 -52.23
C ARG A 223 -23.26 43.11 -51.63
N ASP A 224 -23.23 41.91 -51.03
CA ASP A 224 -24.36 41.25 -50.38
C ASP A 224 -24.06 40.93 -48.91
N ALA A 225 -24.76 41.61 -47.98
CA ALA A 225 -24.68 41.37 -46.54
C ALA A 225 -24.98 39.91 -46.15
N ASP A 226 -25.88 39.25 -46.89
CA ASP A 226 -26.25 37.83 -46.72
C ASP A 226 -25.08 36.87 -46.93
N SER A 227 -24.12 37.22 -47.82
CA SER A 227 -22.97 36.38 -48.12
C SER A 227 -21.94 36.40 -46.97
N ILE A 228 -21.78 37.56 -46.33
CA ILE A 228 -20.90 37.72 -45.17
C ILE A 228 -21.46 36.94 -43.96
N GLU A 229 -22.78 37.02 -43.73
CA GLU A 229 -23.44 36.32 -42.62
C GLU A 229 -23.36 34.80 -42.77
N LYS A 230 -23.56 34.28 -43.99
CA LYS A 230 -23.39 32.85 -44.30
C LYS A 230 -21.98 32.36 -44.03
N TYR A 231 -20.97 33.12 -44.45
CA TYR A 231 -19.56 32.76 -44.23
C TYR A 231 -19.20 32.73 -42.74
N ARG A 232 -19.66 33.71 -41.95
CA ARG A 232 -19.47 33.71 -40.49
C ARG A 232 -20.11 32.48 -39.84
N THR A 233 -21.34 32.17 -40.25
CA THR A 233 -22.08 31.01 -39.73
C THR A 233 -21.35 29.70 -40.03
N LEU A 234 -20.85 29.52 -41.25
CA LEU A 234 -20.10 28.32 -41.64
C LEU A 234 -18.77 28.20 -40.86
N ASN A 235 -18.03 29.30 -40.71
CA ASN A 235 -16.78 29.30 -39.95
C ASN A 235 -16.99 29.06 -38.45
N GLY A 236 -18.02 29.67 -37.86
CA GLY A 236 -18.40 29.40 -36.47
C GLY A 236 -18.68 27.91 -36.26
N ARG A 237 -19.48 27.32 -37.16
CA ARG A 237 -19.76 25.88 -37.12
C ARG A 237 -18.51 25.02 -37.30
N LEU A 238 -17.54 25.43 -38.12
CA LEU A 238 -16.27 24.72 -38.29
C LEU A 238 -15.43 24.76 -37.00
N VAL A 239 -15.38 25.90 -36.31
CA VAL A 239 -14.69 26.03 -35.01
C VAL A 239 -15.33 25.14 -33.95
N ASP A 240 -16.66 25.15 -33.86
CA ASP A 240 -17.40 24.28 -32.93
C ASP A 240 -17.08 22.80 -33.19
N LEU A 241 -17.09 22.41 -34.47
CA LEU A 241 -16.84 21.03 -34.87
C LEU A 241 -15.39 20.59 -34.61
N ARG A 242 -14.41 21.47 -34.85
CA ARG A 242 -13.01 21.22 -34.47
C ARG A 242 -12.85 21.03 -32.97
N THR A 243 -13.53 21.85 -32.18
CA THR A 243 -13.53 21.73 -30.71
C THR A 243 -14.16 20.40 -30.26
N GLU A 244 -15.23 19.95 -30.93
CA GLU A 244 -15.86 18.65 -30.66
C GLU A 244 -14.92 17.49 -31.03
N ILE A 245 -14.22 17.57 -32.17
CA ILE A 245 -13.23 16.58 -32.61
C ILE A 245 -12.08 16.48 -31.61
N GLU A 246 -11.50 17.60 -31.17
CA GLU A 246 -10.42 17.62 -30.16
C GLU A 246 -10.86 16.93 -28.87
N ARG A 247 -12.06 17.27 -28.37
CA ARG A 247 -12.64 16.61 -27.18
C ARG A 247 -12.78 15.09 -27.36
N LEU A 248 -13.27 14.65 -28.52
CA LEU A 248 -13.41 13.22 -28.83
C LEU A 248 -12.03 12.54 -28.96
N GLN A 249 -11.01 13.25 -29.47
CA GLN A 249 -9.64 12.74 -29.55
C GLN A 249 -9.02 12.54 -28.16
N ASP A 250 -9.22 13.47 -27.24
CA ASP A 250 -8.79 13.36 -25.84
C ASP A 250 -9.47 12.17 -25.15
N GLN A 251 -10.79 12.04 -25.31
CA GLN A 251 -11.55 10.91 -24.78
C GLN A 251 -11.04 9.57 -25.34
N ARG A 252 -10.81 9.49 -26.66
CA ARG A 252 -10.23 8.29 -27.30
C ARG A 252 -8.88 7.92 -26.68
N GLN A 253 -8.01 8.90 -26.46
CA GLN A 253 -6.70 8.64 -25.85
C GLN A 253 -6.83 8.10 -24.43
N ALA A 254 -7.70 8.70 -23.61
CA ALA A 254 -7.97 8.21 -22.26
C ALA A 254 -8.52 6.77 -22.25
N PHE A 255 -9.43 6.43 -23.17
CA PHE A 255 -9.93 5.05 -23.33
C PHE A 255 -8.83 4.06 -23.75
N ARG A 256 -7.92 4.46 -24.66
CA ARG A 256 -6.80 3.60 -25.07
C ARG A 256 -5.85 3.33 -23.90
N HIS A 257 -5.46 4.36 -23.16
CA HIS A 257 -4.64 4.22 -21.95
C HIS A 257 -5.34 3.34 -20.90
N LEU A 258 -6.65 3.51 -20.70
CA LEU A 258 -7.43 2.67 -19.79
C LEU A 258 -7.36 1.20 -20.20
N ARG A 259 -7.53 0.90 -21.49
CA ARG A 259 -7.50 -0.48 -22.02
C ARG A 259 -6.12 -1.11 -21.87
N GLU A 260 -5.04 -0.35 -22.11
CA GLU A 260 -3.66 -0.78 -21.92
C GLU A 260 -3.39 -1.14 -20.46
N ARG A 261 -3.72 -0.23 -19.52
CA ARG A 261 -3.56 -0.48 -18.08
C ARG A 261 -4.39 -1.67 -17.60
N GLN A 262 -5.62 -1.83 -18.08
CA GLN A 262 -6.44 -3.00 -17.75
C GLN A 262 -5.84 -4.31 -18.29
N ARG A 263 -5.15 -4.27 -19.42
CA ARG A 263 -4.45 -5.44 -19.96
C ARG A 263 -3.25 -5.80 -19.09
N GLU A 264 -2.45 -4.81 -18.71
CA GLU A 264 -1.33 -4.97 -17.79
C GLU A 264 -1.80 -5.51 -16.42
N GLN A 265 -2.92 -5.00 -15.89
CA GLN A 265 -3.50 -5.48 -14.64
C GLN A 265 -3.88 -6.96 -14.71
N ARG A 266 -4.50 -7.40 -15.81
CA ARG A 266 -4.80 -8.83 -16.01
C ARG A 266 -3.54 -9.68 -16.05
N GLN A 267 -2.49 -9.22 -16.73
CA GLN A 267 -1.22 -9.94 -16.81
C GLN A 267 -0.54 -10.05 -15.44
N LEU A 268 -0.51 -8.98 -14.65
CA LEU A 268 0.04 -9.00 -13.30
C LEU A 268 -0.79 -9.89 -12.37
N GLN A 269 -2.12 -9.89 -12.51
CA GLN A 269 -2.98 -10.78 -11.72
C GLN A 269 -2.77 -12.26 -12.09
N GLU A 270 -2.57 -12.58 -13.38
CA GLU A 270 -2.20 -13.92 -13.82
C GLU A 270 -0.86 -14.36 -13.25
N GLN A 271 0.16 -13.49 -13.28
CA GLN A 271 1.47 -13.76 -12.67
C GLN A 271 1.37 -13.96 -11.15
N ARG A 272 0.59 -13.12 -10.47
CA ARG A 272 0.33 -13.24 -9.03
C ARG A 272 -0.30 -14.60 -8.71
N ASN A 273 -1.31 -15.01 -9.46
CA ASN A 273 -1.96 -16.31 -9.26
C ASN A 273 -0.99 -17.47 -9.47
N GLN A 274 -0.09 -17.37 -10.47
CA GLN A 274 0.96 -18.37 -10.70
C GLN A 274 1.93 -18.47 -9.53
N VAL A 275 2.41 -17.33 -9.01
CA VAL A 275 3.30 -17.31 -7.85
C VAL A 275 2.60 -17.86 -6.60
N GLN A 276 1.31 -17.54 -6.40
CA GLN A 276 0.53 -18.10 -5.29
C GLN A 276 0.43 -19.63 -5.38
N GLN A 277 0.16 -20.18 -6.57
CA GLN A 277 0.17 -21.63 -6.78
C GLN A 277 1.54 -22.24 -6.47
N GLN A 278 2.63 -21.59 -6.90
CA GLN A 278 3.99 -22.05 -6.59
C GLN A 278 4.29 -22.05 -5.09
N ILE A 279 3.77 -21.07 -4.34
CA ILE A 279 3.88 -21.05 -2.87
C ILE A 279 3.12 -22.23 -2.27
N GLU A 280 1.89 -22.52 -2.72
CA GLU A 280 1.12 -23.67 -2.23
C GLU A 280 1.84 -24.99 -2.51
N ASP A 281 2.36 -25.16 -3.72
CA ASP A 281 3.11 -26.34 -4.13
C ASP A 281 4.40 -26.49 -3.30
N ASN A 282 5.11 -25.38 -3.04
CA ASN A 282 6.29 -25.38 -2.19
C ASN A 282 5.96 -25.75 -0.74
N ILE A 283 4.87 -25.22 -0.17
CA ILE A 283 4.40 -25.59 1.17
C ILE A 283 4.07 -27.10 1.22
N ALA A 284 3.34 -27.62 0.22
CA ALA A 284 2.96 -29.03 0.17
C ALA A 284 4.17 -29.96 0.01
N ALA A 285 5.14 -29.58 -0.83
CA ALA A 285 6.38 -30.33 -1.02
C ALA A 285 7.20 -30.41 0.28
N GLU A 286 7.45 -29.26 0.93
CA GLU A 286 8.17 -29.22 2.21
C GLU A 286 7.39 -29.90 3.35
N ALA A 287 6.06 -29.90 3.32
CA ALA A 287 5.25 -30.60 4.34
C ALA A 287 5.27 -32.13 4.19
N SER A 288 5.43 -32.65 2.97
CA SER A 288 5.37 -34.09 2.67
C SER A 288 6.75 -34.75 2.61
N ALA A 289 7.80 -34.01 2.26
CA ALA A 289 9.17 -34.52 2.18
C ALA A 289 9.65 -35.12 3.51
N GLU A 290 10.33 -36.27 3.45
CA GLU A 290 10.76 -37.01 4.64
C GLU A 290 11.81 -36.27 5.47
N GLN A 291 12.74 -35.60 4.78
CA GLN A 291 13.89 -34.91 5.38
C GLN A 291 13.80 -33.39 5.23
N SER A 292 12.60 -32.82 5.14
CA SER A 292 12.46 -31.36 5.11
C SER A 292 12.71 -30.73 6.46
N ARG A 293 13.29 -29.53 6.42
CA ARG A 293 13.45 -28.67 7.59
C ARG A 293 12.11 -28.34 8.24
N TYR A 294 11.07 -28.13 7.44
CA TYR A 294 9.74 -27.82 7.96
C TYR A 294 9.17 -28.96 8.82
N LYS A 295 9.31 -30.20 8.36
CA LYS A 295 8.89 -31.40 9.10
C LYS A 295 9.73 -31.62 10.36
N ALA A 296 11.04 -31.38 10.30
CA ALA A 296 11.91 -31.45 11.46
C ALA A 296 11.50 -30.42 12.54
N ILE A 297 11.28 -29.15 12.16
CA ILE A 297 10.85 -28.09 13.07
C ILE A 297 9.50 -28.46 13.72
N ARG A 298 8.52 -28.94 12.95
CA ARG A 298 7.24 -29.45 13.49
C ARG A 298 7.45 -30.53 14.55
N GLY A 299 8.32 -31.50 14.27
CA GLY A 299 8.66 -32.57 15.18
C GLY A 299 9.28 -32.05 16.47
N TYR A 300 10.29 -31.20 16.38
CA TYR A 300 11.00 -30.66 17.55
C TYR A 300 10.13 -29.73 18.39
N LEU A 301 9.29 -28.91 17.77
CA LEU A 301 8.33 -28.06 18.47
C LEU A 301 7.34 -28.91 19.29
N ASN A 302 6.73 -29.92 18.67
CA ASN A 302 5.79 -30.82 19.36
C ASN A 302 6.49 -31.67 20.43
N GLU A 303 7.74 -32.09 20.19
CA GLU A 303 8.56 -32.79 21.19
C GLU A 303 8.79 -31.92 22.43
N PHE A 304 9.20 -30.66 22.22
CA PHE A 304 9.44 -29.71 23.30
C PHE A 304 8.18 -29.45 24.12
N THR A 305 7.05 -29.14 23.47
CA THR A 305 5.82 -28.84 24.20
C THR A 305 5.29 -30.05 24.97
N ARG A 306 5.44 -31.27 24.44
CA ARG A 306 5.07 -32.50 25.15
C ARG A 306 5.91 -32.72 26.40
N GLN A 307 7.21 -32.43 26.34
CA GLN A 307 8.08 -32.64 27.49
C GLN A 307 7.86 -31.60 28.58
N VAL A 308 7.61 -30.35 28.21
CA VAL A 308 7.41 -29.27 29.19
C VAL A 308 6.00 -29.28 29.77
N LEU A 309 4.98 -29.42 28.91
CA LEU A 309 3.58 -29.19 29.25
C LEU A 309 2.69 -30.45 29.20
N ASP A 310 3.21 -31.60 28.77
CA ASP A 310 2.42 -32.79 28.44
C ASP A 310 1.31 -32.50 27.40
N ARG A 311 1.62 -31.60 26.45
CA ARG A 311 0.68 -31.17 25.41
C ARG A 311 1.34 -31.15 24.04
N GLY A 312 0.61 -31.63 23.05
CA GLY A 312 1.02 -31.52 21.66
C GLY A 312 0.91 -30.09 21.16
N ALA A 313 1.67 -29.76 20.13
CA ALA A 313 1.54 -28.50 19.42
C ALA A 313 1.69 -28.73 17.92
N LEU A 314 1.00 -27.91 17.14
CA LEU A 314 0.94 -28.01 15.69
C LEU A 314 1.42 -26.69 15.07
N LEU A 315 2.40 -26.79 14.18
CA LEU A 315 2.86 -25.70 13.34
C LEU A 315 2.24 -25.85 11.94
N ARG A 316 1.52 -24.83 11.47
CA ARG A 316 0.86 -24.78 10.17
C ARG A 316 1.36 -23.60 9.36
N THR A 317 1.38 -23.80 8.05
CA THR A 317 1.65 -22.77 7.05
C THR A 317 0.65 -22.97 5.94
N TYR A 318 0.00 -21.89 5.52
CA TYR A 318 -1.09 -21.91 4.54
C TYR A 318 -1.19 -20.55 3.84
N LEU A 319 -1.88 -20.48 2.71
CA LEU A 319 -2.28 -19.20 2.12
C LEU A 319 -3.63 -18.75 2.70
N ASN A 320 -3.75 -17.47 3.04
CA ASN A 320 -5.02 -16.88 3.43
C ASN A 320 -5.94 -16.61 2.21
N GLN A 321 -7.11 -16.02 2.42
CA GLN A 321 -8.08 -15.74 1.35
C GLN A 321 -7.55 -14.78 0.27
N GLU A 322 -6.54 -13.97 0.60
CA GLU A 322 -5.87 -13.05 -0.32
C GLU A 322 -4.66 -13.71 -1.03
N GLY A 323 -4.39 -14.98 -0.74
CA GLY A 323 -3.23 -15.72 -1.25
C GLY A 323 -1.90 -15.29 -0.62
N ASN A 324 -1.93 -14.67 0.55
CA ASN A 324 -0.75 -14.32 1.34
C ASN A 324 -0.39 -15.47 2.28
N ILE A 325 0.91 -15.77 2.41
CA ILE A 325 1.38 -16.83 3.32
C ILE A 325 1.11 -16.45 4.78
N GLU A 326 0.61 -17.41 5.56
CA GLU A 326 0.36 -17.31 7.00
C GLU A 326 1.02 -18.45 7.76
N PHE A 327 1.36 -18.18 9.01
CA PHE A 327 1.98 -19.12 9.93
C PHE A 327 1.15 -19.20 11.20
N ALA A 328 0.86 -20.40 11.67
CA ALA A 328 0.14 -20.63 12.92
C ALA A 328 0.86 -21.68 13.75
N ALA A 329 1.01 -21.43 15.04
CA ALA A 329 1.46 -22.42 16.02
C ALA A 329 0.43 -22.46 17.12
N GLU A 330 -0.14 -23.63 17.37
CA GLU A 330 -1.27 -23.80 18.28
C GLU A 330 -1.05 -25.05 19.13
N TYR A 331 -1.48 -25.03 20.39
CA TYR A 331 -1.53 -26.24 21.21
C TYR A 331 -2.66 -27.15 20.73
N LEU A 332 -2.49 -28.46 20.92
CA LEU A 332 -3.50 -29.45 20.62
C LEU A 332 -4.26 -29.82 21.89
N GLY A 333 -5.59 -29.79 21.80
CA GLY A 333 -6.49 -30.33 22.81
C GLY A 333 -6.45 -31.86 22.87
N ALA A 334 -7.18 -32.43 23.83
CA ALA A 334 -7.25 -33.89 24.02
C ALA A 334 -7.87 -34.64 22.82
N ASP A 335 -8.66 -33.95 22.00
CA ASP A 335 -9.25 -34.46 20.76
C ASP A 335 -8.30 -34.32 19.55
N GLY A 336 -7.07 -33.82 19.77
CA GLY A 336 -6.07 -33.61 18.73
C GLY A 336 -6.31 -32.40 17.84
N LYS A 337 -7.26 -31.52 18.18
CA LYS A 337 -7.53 -30.29 17.44
C LYS A 337 -6.87 -29.07 18.09
N PRO A 338 -6.61 -28.00 17.33
CA PRO A 338 -6.13 -26.74 17.91
C PRO A 338 -7.04 -26.25 19.05
N SER A 339 -6.43 -25.88 20.18
CA SER A 339 -7.11 -25.30 21.34
C SER A 339 -6.73 -23.83 21.49
N SER A 340 -7.64 -23.02 22.05
CA SER A 340 -7.39 -21.60 22.38
C SER A 340 -6.47 -21.38 23.59
N GLU A 341 -5.75 -22.42 24.05
CA GLU A 341 -4.95 -22.34 25.28
C GLU A 341 -3.64 -21.57 25.10
N ASP A 342 -3.23 -21.37 23.85
CA ASP A 342 -2.18 -20.45 23.44
C ASP A 342 -2.54 -18.97 23.69
N GLN A 343 -3.80 -18.65 24.03
CA GLN A 343 -4.21 -17.28 24.40
C GLN A 343 -3.70 -16.87 25.80
N GLY A 344 -3.27 -17.82 26.64
CA GLY A 344 -2.63 -17.51 27.91
C GLY A 344 -1.19 -17.02 27.73
N LYS A 345 -0.84 -15.88 28.35
CA LYS A 345 0.50 -15.25 28.25
C LYS A 345 1.65 -16.24 28.45
N THR A 346 1.58 -17.05 29.52
CA THR A 346 2.62 -18.03 29.86
C THR A 346 2.73 -19.17 28.84
N TYR A 347 1.60 -19.67 28.32
CA TYR A 347 1.59 -20.74 27.32
C TYR A 347 2.09 -20.24 25.97
N ARG A 348 1.75 -19.01 25.59
CA ARG A 348 2.29 -18.34 24.39
C ARG A 348 3.80 -18.14 24.50
N GLN A 349 4.30 -17.70 25.65
CA GLN A 349 5.73 -17.52 25.91
C GLN A 349 6.51 -18.83 25.72
N LEU A 350 6.00 -19.94 26.27
CA LEU A 350 6.59 -21.26 26.04
C LEU A 350 6.54 -21.69 24.57
N LEU A 351 5.45 -21.37 23.85
CA LEU A 351 5.32 -21.72 22.45
C LEU A 351 6.32 -20.95 21.56
N CYS A 352 6.57 -19.68 21.89
CA CYS A 352 7.62 -18.88 21.26
C CYS A 352 9.01 -19.50 21.48
N ALA A 353 9.35 -19.84 22.72
CA ALA A 353 10.63 -20.48 23.03
C ALA A 353 10.76 -21.86 22.38
N ALA A 354 9.68 -22.64 22.35
CA ALA A 354 9.62 -23.93 21.67
C ALA A 354 9.94 -23.79 20.17
N PHE A 355 9.36 -22.77 19.52
CA PHE A 355 9.62 -22.46 18.12
C PHE A 355 11.09 -22.08 17.89
N ASP A 356 11.63 -21.16 18.68
CA ASP A 356 13.01 -20.69 18.51
C ASP A 356 14.02 -21.83 18.69
N LEU A 357 13.81 -22.69 19.71
CA LEU A 357 14.62 -23.88 19.97
C LEU A 357 14.47 -24.93 18.87
N ALA A 358 13.26 -25.16 18.36
CA ALA A 358 13.01 -26.08 17.26
C ALA A 358 13.74 -25.65 15.98
N VAL A 359 13.72 -24.35 15.66
CA VAL A 359 14.46 -23.79 14.54
C VAL A 359 15.97 -23.93 14.76
N ALA A 360 16.50 -23.56 15.92
CA ALA A 360 17.93 -23.69 16.22
C ALA A 360 18.41 -25.15 16.09
N ARG A 361 17.61 -26.11 16.57
CA ARG A 361 17.90 -27.55 16.45
C ARG A 361 17.85 -28.05 15.01
N ALA A 362 16.88 -27.62 14.22
CA ALA A 362 16.78 -28.00 12.81
C ALA A 362 17.91 -27.40 11.95
N MET A 363 18.60 -26.38 12.46
CA MET A 363 19.65 -25.64 11.77
C MET A 363 21.06 -25.96 12.30
N LEU A 364 21.25 -27.05 13.06
CA LEU A 364 22.55 -27.42 13.63
C LEU A 364 23.64 -27.61 12.55
N ASP A 365 23.26 -28.17 11.40
CA ASP A 365 24.15 -28.43 10.26
C ASP A 365 24.33 -27.20 9.34
N ALA A 366 23.71 -26.07 9.68
CA ALA A 366 23.77 -24.83 8.94
C ALA A 366 24.52 -23.73 9.74
N PRO A 367 25.04 -22.69 9.06
CA PRO A 367 25.61 -21.52 9.73
C PRO A 367 24.50 -20.63 10.31
N TYR A 368 23.85 -21.12 11.37
CA TYR A 368 22.80 -20.43 12.10
C TYR A 368 23.21 -20.12 13.53
N ILE A 369 22.50 -19.18 14.16
CA ILE A 369 22.75 -18.77 15.54
C ILE A 369 22.46 -19.94 16.48
N ARG A 370 23.40 -20.23 17.37
CA ARG A 370 23.32 -21.33 18.34
C ARG A 370 23.11 -20.88 19.78
N PHE A 371 22.90 -19.58 20.01
CA PHE A 371 22.48 -19.07 21.30
C PHE A 371 21.07 -18.48 21.20
N LEU A 372 20.25 -18.67 22.23
CA LEU A 372 18.90 -18.11 22.32
C LEU A 372 18.72 -17.45 23.68
N TYR A 373 18.27 -16.20 23.69
CA TYR A 373 17.94 -15.45 24.88
C TYR A 373 16.42 -15.34 25.02
N HIS A 374 15.90 -15.75 26.18
CA HIS A 374 14.49 -15.66 26.53
C HIS A 374 14.34 -14.99 27.90
N ASP A 375 13.78 -13.78 27.89
CA ASP A 375 13.54 -13.02 29.11
C ASP A 375 12.40 -13.63 29.95
N GLY A 376 12.62 -13.87 31.24
CA GLY A 376 11.56 -14.29 32.17
C GLY A 376 10.88 -15.61 31.82
N LEU A 377 11.56 -16.55 31.16
CA LEU A 377 10.93 -17.76 30.59
C LEU A 377 10.26 -18.67 31.64
N LEU A 378 10.65 -18.57 32.91
CA LEU A 378 10.07 -19.33 34.02
C LEU A 378 8.84 -18.65 34.66
N GLU A 379 8.57 -17.37 34.34
CA GLU A 379 7.52 -16.59 35.00
C GLU A 379 6.11 -17.19 34.80
N GLY A 380 5.35 -17.26 35.90
CA GLY A 380 3.94 -17.69 35.87
C GLY A 380 3.70 -19.18 35.59
N LEU A 381 4.75 -20.00 35.47
CA LEU A 381 4.64 -21.46 35.40
C LEU A 381 4.56 -22.08 36.81
N ASP A 382 3.82 -23.18 36.93
CA ASP A 382 3.91 -24.02 38.11
C ASP A 382 5.27 -24.76 38.17
N ASP A 383 5.70 -25.11 39.38
CA ASP A 383 7.04 -25.66 39.63
C ASP A 383 7.34 -26.92 38.84
N ARG A 384 6.34 -27.79 38.63
CA ARG A 384 6.51 -29.00 37.83
C ARG A 384 6.88 -28.67 36.38
N LYS A 385 6.19 -27.70 35.76
CA LYS A 385 6.51 -27.24 34.40
C LYS A 385 7.86 -26.53 34.33
N LYS A 386 8.20 -25.72 35.34
CA LYS A 386 9.52 -25.08 35.44
C LYS A 386 10.64 -26.13 35.48
N LEU A 387 10.50 -27.18 36.29
CA LEU A 387 11.47 -28.28 36.37
C LEU A 387 11.59 -29.02 35.03
N ASN A 388 10.46 -29.33 34.37
CA ASN A 388 10.47 -29.95 33.04
C ASN A 388 11.15 -29.06 31.99
N LEU A 389 10.90 -27.75 32.04
CA LEU A 389 11.55 -26.78 31.17
C LEU A 389 13.05 -26.78 31.39
N ILE A 390 13.53 -26.63 32.63
CA ILE A 390 14.97 -26.64 32.96
C ILE A 390 15.64 -27.93 32.47
N ALA A 391 15.02 -29.08 32.69
CA ALA A 391 15.53 -30.37 32.19
C ALA A 391 15.61 -30.41 30.65
N THR A 392 14.60 -29.87 29.97
CA THR A 392 14.57 -29.77 28.50
C THR A 392 15.67 -28.84 27.99
N ILE A 393 15.85 -27.67 28.61
CA ILE A 393 16.90 -26.70 28.27
C ILE A 393 18.29 -27.34 28.41
N ARG A 394 18.56 -28.01 29.55
CA ARG A 394 19.83 -28.74 29.77
C ARG A 394 20.09 -29.78 28.70
N ARG A 395 19.04 -30.47 28.22
CA ARG A 395 19.18 -31.40 27.09
C ARG A 395 19.52 -30.67 25.78
N PHE A 396 18.89 -29.54 25.47
CA PHE A 396 19.23 -28.78 24.27
C PHE A 396 20.68 -28.28 24.29
N ALA A 397 21.23 -27.98 25.47
CA ALA A 397 22.64 -27.64 25.63
C ALA A 397 23.59 -28.76 25.16
N THR A 398 23.21 -30.04 25.30
CA THR A 398 24.04 -31.17 24.82
C THR A 398 24.11 -31.26 23.30
N PHE A 399 23.18 -30.61 22.58
CA PHE A 399 23.22 -30.47 21.13
C PHE A 399 24.12 -29.31 20.67
N GLY A 400 24.68 -28.53 21.62
CA GLY A 400 25.45 -27.32 21.32
C GLY A 400 24.59 -26.06 21.13
N ILE A 401 23.36 -26.06 21.65
CA ILE A 401 22.48 -24.89 21.67
C ILE A 401 22.55 -24.24 23.05
N GLN A 402 23.13 -23.04 23.12
CA GLN A 402 23.19 -22.27 24.36
C GLN A 402 21.85 -21.55 24.58
N GLN A 403 21.25 -21.73 25.75
CA GLN A 403 20.08 -20.96 26.14
C GLN A 403 20.42 -20.03 27.30
N ILE A 404 20.03 -18.78 27.16
CA ILE A 404 20.19 -17.73 28.16
C ILE A 404 18.79 -17.34 28.62
N VAL A 405 18.54 -17.49 29.93
CA VAL A 405 17.24 -17.20 30.53
C VAL A 405 17.47 -16.29 31.72
N THR A 406 16.67 -15.24 31.83
CA THR A 406 16.61 -14.43 33.05
C THR A 406 15.55 -14.98 33.99
N VAL A 407 15.85 -14.98 35.29
CA VAL A 407 14.98 -15.48 36.35
C VAL A 407 15.22 -14.66 37.61
N ILE A 408 14.15 -14.36 38.34
CA ILE A 408 14.23 -13.78 39.70
C ILE A 408 14.03 -14.88 40.74
N ASP A 409 14.51 -14.64 41.96
CA ASP A 409 14.50 -15.64 43.05
C ASP A 409 13.10 -16.25 43.31
N SER A 410 12.05 -15.44 43.22
CA SER A 410 10.66 -15.90 43.40
C SER A 410 10.16 -16.83 42.30
N ASP A 411 10.81 -16.85 41.14
CA ASP A 411 10.42 -17.69 40.01
C ASP A 411 11.22 -19.00 39.92
N LEU A 412 12.22 -19.21 40.78
CA LEU A 412 12.91 -20.49 40.87
C LEU A 412 11.98 -21.57 41.44
N PRO A 413 11.86 -22.74 40.79
CA PRO A 413 10.97 -23.79 41.25
C PRO A 413 11.47 -24.47 42.53
N THR A 414 10.53 -25.00 43.30
CA THR A 414 10.77 -25.97 44.36
C THR A 414 10.53 -27.40 43.88
N ASP A 415 11.28 -28.35 44.43
CA ASP A 415 11.05 -29.78 44.22
C ASP A 415 9.89 -30.31 45.10
N GLU A 416 9.57 -31.59 44.97
CA GLU A 416 8.50 -32.24 45.73
C GLU A 416 8.73 -32.21 47.25
N THR A 417 9.96 -31.95 47.70
CA THR A 417 10.33 -31.84 49.12
C THR A 417 10.26 -30.39 49.63
N GLY A 418 9.88 -29.44 48.78
CA GLY A 418 9.82 -28.01 49.07
C GLY A 418 11.18 -27.32 49.03
N LYS A 419 12.22 -28.01 48.54
CA LYS A 419 13.56 -27.43 48.40
C LYS A 419 13.67 -26.70 47.07
N ARG A 420 14.12 -25.45 47.08
CA ARG A 420 14.39 -24.70 45.85
C ARG A 420 15.49 -25.39 45.03
N ILE A 421 15.34 -25.35 43.71
CA ILE A 421 16.39 -25.81 42.82
C ILE A 421 17.67 -25.01 43.06
N THR A 422 18.80 -25.70 42.99
CA THR A 422 20.13 -25.10 43.06
C THR A 422 20.85 -25.44 41.76
N PHE A 423 21.58 -24.46 41.23
CA PHE A 423 22.50 -24.69 40.13
C PHE A 423 23.77 -25.32 40.67
N GLN A 424 24.35 -26.24 39.92
CA GLN A 424 25.64 -26.85 40.28
C GLN A 424 26.76 -25.82 40.15
N ASP A 425 27.85 -25.99 40.89
CA ASP A 425 28.97 -25.05 40.86
C ASP A 425 29.57 -24.90 39.45
N ASP A 426 29.52 -25.95 38.62
CA ASP A 426 29.96 -25.93 37.22
C ASP A 426 28.96 -25.26 36.26
N GLU A 427 27.72 -25.01 36.70
CA GLU A 427 26.73 -24.18 35.99
C GLU A 427 26.89 -22.68 36.31
N ILE A 428 27.66 -22.32 37.36
CA ILE A 428 27.86 -20.95 37.80
C ILE A 428 29.15 -20.39 37.19
N VAL A 429 28.99 -19.52 36.18
CA VAL A 429 30.12 -18.83 35.53
C VAL A 429 30.57 -17.60 36.32
N LEU A 430 29.61 -16.86 36.88
CA LEU A 430 29.87 -15.61 37.58
C LEU A 430 28.76 -15.34 38.59
N THR A 431 29.14 -15.09 39.84
CA THR A 431 28.24 -14.59 40.88
C THR A 431 28.42 -13.09 41.01
N LEU A 432 27.32 -12.34 40.94
CA LEU A 432 27.31 -10.88 41.11
C LEU A 432 26.61 -10.51 42.42
N HIS A 433 27.08 -9.46 43.08
CA HIS A 433 26.48 -8.88 44.27
C HIS A 433 26.76 -7.38 44.37
N ASP A 434 25.92 -6.65 45.10
CA ASP A 434 26.05 -5.20 45.28
C ASP A 434 26.73 -4.81 46.61
N GLU A 435 27.27 -5.79 47.35
CA GLU A 435 27.92 -5.54 48.65
C GLU A 435 29.19 -4.67 48.54
N ASP A 436 29.94 -4.81 47.44
CA ASP A 436 31.13 -3.99 47.16
C ASP A 436 31.41 -3.91 45.64
N ASP A 437 32.50 -3.23 45.26
CA ASP A 437 32.89 -3.11 43.86
C ASP A 437 33.26 -4.46 43.24
N THR A 438 33.75 -5.44 44.00
CA THR A 438 34.23 -6.74 43.47
C THR A 438 33.09 -7.64 42.97
N GLY A 439 31.90 -7.48 43.54
CA GLY A 439 30.70 -8.20 43.15
C GLY A 439 29.99 -7.66 41.89
N ARG A 440 30.38 -6.49 41.39
CA ARG A 440 29.73 -5.87 40.21
C ARG A 440 30.28 -6.40 38.90
N LEU A 441 29.46 -6.36 37.85
CA LEU A 441 29.82 -6.84 36.50
C LEU A 441 31.12 -6.21 35.98
N PHE A 442 31.31 -4.89 36.18
CA PHE A 442 32.49 -4.14 35.73
C PHE A 442 33.55 -3.92 36.81
N ARG A 443 33.33 -4.46 38.01
CA ARG A 443 34.23 -4.35 39.16
C ARG A 443 34.65 -2.91 39.53
N MET A 444 33.71 -1.97 39.52
CA MET A 444 33.98 -0.53 39.70
C MET A 444 32.84 0.20 40.46
N PRO A 445 33.10 1.42 41.00
CA PRO A 445 32.11 2.26 41.66
C PRO A 445 30.87 2.56 40.78
N PRO A 446 29.68 2.83 41.36
CA PRO A 446 28.53 3.29 40.60
C PRO A 446 28.80 4.72 40.12
N TRP A 447 28.47 5.00 38.86
CA TRP A 447 28.46 6.33 38.25
C TRP A 447 27.47 7.30 38.90
#